data_AF-A0A1F2RH57-F1
#
_entry.id   AF-A0A1F2RH57-F1
#
_cell.length_a   1.000
_cell.length_b   1.000
_cell.length_c   1.000
_cell.angle_alpha   90.00
_cell.angle_beta   90.00
_cell.angle_gamma   90.00
#
_symmetry.space_group_name_H-M   'P 1'
#
loop_
_entity.id
_entity.type
_entity.pdbx_description
1 polymer ?
#
loop_
_entity_poly.entity_id
_entity_poly.type
_entity_poly.pdbx_seq_one_letter_code
_entity_poly.pdbx_strand_id
1 'polypeptide(L)' 'MFITHQTDEAVYLSDSVVVFSRRAGRISEIVAVDLPWPRPLSVKRSPEFVAYVERIWRLIEDDVRLSVLEEGG' A
#
# COMPACT_ATOMS: atom_id res chain seq x y z
N MET A 1 -8.97 -2.98 -12.53
CA MET A 1 -8.85 -2.58 -11.10
C MET A 1 -9.08 -3.81 -10.26
N PHE A 2 -8.13 -4.15 -9.39
CA PHE A 2 -8.17 -5.31 -8.49
C PHE A 2 -8.08 -4.83 -7.04
N ILE A 3 -8.70 -5.57 -6.12
CA ILE A 3 -8.72 -5.25 -4.69
C ILE A 3 -8.18 -6.49 -3.97
N THR A 4 -7.16 -6.29 -3.13
CA THR A 4 -6.56 -7.34 -2.32
C THR A 4 -6.27 -6.80 -0.92
N HIS A 5 -6.21 -7.72 0.04
CA HIS A 5 -5.72 -7.45 1.39
C HIS A 5 -4.21 -7.72 1.52
N GLN A 6 -3.55 -8.17 0.44
CA GLN A 6 -2.14 -8.49 0.42
C GLN A 6 -1.33 -7.36 -0.22
N THR A 7 -0.63 -6.59 0.61
CA THR A 7 0.18 -5.45 0.16
C THR A 7 1.27 -5.84 -0.84
N ASP A 8 1.92 -6.99 -0.64
CA ASP A 8 2.98 -7.47 -1.54
C ASP A 8 2.42 -7.82 -2.93
N GLU A 9 1.23 -8.42 -3.00
CA GLU A 9 0.53 -8.70 -4.25
C GLU A 9 0.15 -7.40 -4.96
N ALA A 10 -0.38 -6.41 -4.22
CA ALA A 10 -0.75 -5.11 -4.77
C ALA A 10 0.44 -4.40 -5.42
N VAL A 11 1.60 -4.37 -4.75
CA VAL A 11 2.85 -3.80 -5.27
C VAL A 11 3.36 -4.60 -6.45
N TYR A 12 3.33 -5.95 -6.39
CA TYR A 12 3.89 -6.81 -7.43
C TYR A 12 3.12 -6.73 -8.74
N LEU A 13 1.79 -6.62 -8.69
CA LEU A 13 0.93 -6.69 -9.88
C LEU A 13 0.59 -5.34 -10.50
N SER A 14 0.82 -4.23 -9.80
CA SER A 14 0.29 -2.92 -10.21
C SER A 14 1.38 -1.88 -10.42
N ASP A 15 1.15 -0.94 -11.34
CA ASP A 15 1.94 0.29 -11.48
C ASP A 15 1.43 1.40 -10.55
N SER A 16 0.27 1.20 -9.92
CA SER A 16 -0.30 2.11 -8.93
C SER A 16 -1.13 1.35 -7.90
N VAL A 17 -0.94 1.69 -6.63
CA VAL A 17 -1.68 1.12 -5.48
C VAL A 17 -2.48 2.22 -4.81
N VAL A 18 -3.80 2.03 -4.73
CA VAL A 18 -4.70 2.96 -4.02
C VAL A 18 -4.93 2.43 -2.61
N VAL A 19 -4.59 3.23 -1.60
CA VAL A 19 -4.82 2.90 -0.20
C VAL A 19 -6.07 3.63 0.27
N PHE A 20 -7.06 2.86 0.72
CA PHE A 20 -8.29 3.41 1.30
C PHE A 20 -8.13 3.59 2.80
N SER A 21 -8.67 4.69 3.34
CA SER A 21 -8.80 4.86 4.79
C SER A 21 -9.92 3.98 5.34
N ARG A 22 -9.83 3.64 6.62
CA ARG A 22 -10.84 2.90 7.40
C ARG A 22 -12.22 3.54 7.33
N ARG A 23 -12.28 4.88 7.33
CA ARG A 23 -13.52 5.59 7.01
C ARG A 23 -13.80 5.39 5.53
N ALA A 24 -14.77 4.50 5.26
CA ALA A 24 -15.20 4.17 3.92
C ALA A 24 -15.49 5.44 3.12
N GLY A 25 -14.82 5.58 1.96
CA GLY A 25 -15.04 6.68 1.02
C GLY A 25 -13.91 7.71 0.93
N ARG A 26 -12.86 7.63 1.77
CA ARG A 26 -11.66 8.46 1.59
C ARG A 26 -10.46 7.63 1.14
N ILE A 27 -9.77 8.14 0.12
CA ILE A 27 -8.47 7.63 -0.31
C ILE A 27 -7.44 8.26 0.62
N SER A 28 -6.62 7.42 1.25
CA SER A 28 -5.48 7.87 2.04
C SER A 28 -4.38 8.36 1.11
N GLU A 29 -3.97 7.52 0.15
CA GLU A 29 -2.94 7.86 -0.82
C GLU A 29 -3.03 6.99 -2.08
N ILE A 30 -2.49 7.49 -3.20
CA ILE A 30 -2.21 6.70 -4.39
C ILE A 30 -0.69 6.61 -4.53
N VAL A 31 -0.15 5.39 -4.40
CA VAL A 31 1.29 5.11 -4.48
C VAL A 31 1.62 4.64 -5.90
N ALA A 32 2.38 5.43 -6.64
CA ALA A 32 2.96 5.01 -7.91
C ALA A 32 4.11 4.01 -7.66
N VAL A 33 4.09 2.88 -8.37
CA VAL A 33 5.08 1.80 -8.25
C VAL A 33 5.91 1.77 -9.53
N ASP A 34 7.12 2.32 -9.45
CA ASP A 34 8.08 2.37 -10.55
C ASP A 34 9.06 1.20 -10.45
N LEU A 35 8.55 -0.01 -10.71
CA LEU A 35 9.35 -1.23 -10.78
C LEU A 35 9.45 -1.69 -12.24
N PRO A 36 10.64 -2.16 -12.68
CA PRO A 36 10.87 -2.50 -14.08
C PRO A 36 9.96 -3.64 -14.56
N TRP A 37 9.47 -3.50 -15.79
CA TRP A 37 8.69 -4.52 -16.48
C TRP A 37 9.55 -5.23 -17.55
N PRO A 38 9.49 -6.57 -17.68
CA PRO A 38 8.71 -7.53 -16.89
C PRO A 38 9.27 -7.72 -15.47
N ARG A 39 8.39 -7.91 -14.47
CA ARG A 39 8.76 -8.11 -13.06
C ARG A 39 9.10 -9.58 -12.78
N PRO A 40 10.37 -9.96 -12.58
CA PRO A 40 10.72 -11.31 -12.16
C PRO A 40 10.42 -11.49 -10.66
N LEU A 41 10.26 -12.74 -10.21
CA LEU A 41 10.08 -13.05 -8.78
C LEU A 41 11.23 -12.55 -7.88
N SER A 42 12.43 -12.36 -8.43
CA SER A 42 13.55 -11.77 -7.70
C SER A 42 13.29 -10.32 -7.26
N VAL A 43 12.42 -9.57 -7.94
CA VAL A 43 12.08 -8.19 -7.57
C VAL A 43 11.46 -8.11 -6.17
N LYS A 44 10.75 -9.15 -5.71
CA LYS A 44 10.17 -9.20 -4.36
C LYS A 44 11.21 -9.10 -3.24
N ARG A 45 12.48 -9.37 -3.55
CA ARG A 45 13.63 -9.27 -2.63
C ARG A 45 14.45 -8.00 -2.84
N SER A 46 14.08 -7.15 -3.80
CA SER A 46 14.77 -5.88 -4.07
C SER A 46 14.47 -4.86 -2.97
N PRO A 47 15.43 -4.00 -2.61
CA PRO A 47 15.20 -2.91 -1.66
C PRO A 47 14.04 -1.99 -2.07
N GLU A 48 13.88 -1.75 -3.36
CA GLU A 48 12.84 -0.89 -3.93
C GLU A 48 11.45 -1.47 -3.68
N PHE A 49 11.27 -2.77 -3.93
CA PHE A 49 10.02 -3.47 -3.66
C PHE A 49 9.67 -3.43 -2.17
N VAL A 50 10.65 -3.72 -1.31
CA VAL A 50 10.47 -3.69 0.14
C VAL A 50 10.08 -2.28 0.60
N ALA A 51 10.70 -1.24 0.03
CA ALA A 51 10.38 0.15 0.36
C ALA A 51 8.93 0.52 0.00
N TYR A 52 8.39 0.03 -1.13
CA TYR A 52 6.98 0.23 -1.48
C TYR A 52 6.04 -0.47 -0.50
N VAL A 53 6.34 -1.72 -0.15
CA VAL A 53 5.54 -2.49 0.82
C VAL A 53 5.53 -1.79 2.19
N GLU A 54 6.70 -1.38 2.68
CA GLU A 54 6.85 -0.62 3.92
C GLU A 54 6.08 0.71 3.90
N ARG A 55 6.16 1.47 2.79
CA ARG A 55 5.40 2.72 2.65
C ARG A 55 3.89 2.49 2.79
N ILE A 56 3.36 1.47 2.11
CA ILE A 56 1.93 1.17 2.18
C ILE A 56 1.53 0.71 3.58
N TRP A 57 2.35 -0.10 4.26
CA TRP A 57 2.09 -0.48 5.64
C TRP A 57 2.03 0.70 6.59
N ARG A 58 2.94 1.67 6.45
CA ARG A 58 2.90 2.90 7.27
C ARG A 58 1.64 3.70 7.04
N LEU A 59 1.17 3.82 5.79
CA LEU A 59 -0.09 4.51 5.49
C LEU A 59 -1.28 3.83 6.17
N ILE A 60 -1.29 2.49 6.21
CA ILE A 60 -2.33 1.72 6.89
C ILE A 60 -2.22 1.89 8.41
N GLU A 61 -1.01 1.83 8.98
CA GLU A 61 -0.79 2.01 10.41
C GLU A 61 -1.19 3.41 10.89
N ASP A 62 -0.82 4.44 10.13
CA ASP A 62 -1.15 5.83 10.43
C ASP A 62 -2.66 6.05 10.39
N ASP A 63 -3.34 5.49 9.39
CA ASP A 63 -4.81 5.55 9.28
C ASP A 63 -5.50 4.86 10.46
N VAL A 64 -5.02 3.67 10.85
CA VAL A 64 -5.51 2.95 12.03
C VAL A 64 -5.29 3.75 13.31
N ARG A 65 -4.13 4.40 13.45
CA ARG A 65 -3.81 5.21 14.64
C ARG A 65 -4.71 6.44 14.74
N LEU A 66 -4.92 7.13 13.63
CA LEU A 66 -5.82 8.29 13.56
C LEU A 66 -7.25 7.91 13.92
N SER A 67 -7.75 6.76 13.42
CA SER A 67 -9.12 6.32 13.73
C SER A 67 -9.32 6.05 15.23
N VAL A 68 -8.32 5.48 15.90
CA VAL A 68 -8.37 5.22 17.35
C VAL A 68 -8.41 6.51 18.17
N LEU A 69 -7.69 7.55 17.75
CA LEU A 69 -7.69 8.85 18.44
C LEU A 69 -9.03 9.59 18.30
N GLU A 70 -9.70 9.45 17.16
CA GLU A 70 -10.98 10.12 16.90
C GLU A 70 -12.18 9.42 17.55
N GLU A 71 -12.11 8.11 17.81
CA GLU A 71 -13.18 7.34 18.49
C GLU A 71 -13.09 7.44 20.03
N GLY A 72 -11.95 7.86 20.56
CA GLY A 72 -11.68 7.95 22.01
C GLY A 72 -11.94 9.32 22.65
N GLY A 73 -12.48 10.30 21.91
CA GLY A 73 -12.82 11.65 22.39
C GLY A 73 -14.30 11.94 22.28
#